data_AF-A0ABD1FEE2-F1
#
_entry.id   AF-A0ABD1FEE2-F1
#
_cell.length_a   1.000
_cell.length_b   1.000
_cell.length_c   1.000
_cell.angle_alpha   90.00
_cell.angle_beta   90.00
_cell.angle_gamma   90.00
#
_symmetry.space_group_name_H-M   'P 1'
#
loop_
_entity.id
_entity.type
_entity.pdbx_description
1 polymer ?
#
loop_
_entity_poly.entity_id
_entity_poly.type
_entity_poly.pdbx_seq_one_letter_code
_entity_poly.pdbx_strand_id
1 'polypeptide(L)'
;MFAHTMRNEEMIFSSDDYEIKAEYFRQAKYCRKVNILQCGSTTFSCVTFAAVALIQLFKADDMSIYKKQPFMHDIWYPFLSIENHMGVVVFTNLFVVCQGACFNSATQCTFIGLMIYSSMRFRLLHIKIKKFGLTPQENPLALLEELIVEHQDLLQFVKTLNERTKYVMLLEFLLNAVSLASGLLQLVMIKTITQLFSICAIILLQLIQIFVLAWSANEISVASLSIADAVATSNWIGQALMVKKLLLIVLMRAQVPVGLTAGPFFNMSTVTAVNTLKAAYTYVSFMMRNLQN
;
A
#
# COMPACT_ATOMS: atom_id res chain seq x y z
N MET A 1 -13.16 -15.84 4.40
CA MET A 1 -12.15 -14.85 4.83
C MET A 1 -12.72 -13.94 5.92
N PHE A 2 -13.70 -13.07 5.64
CA PHE A 2 -14.28 -12.15 6.65
C PHE A 2 -14.83 -12.83 7.91
N ALA A 3 -15.61 -13.91 7.80
CA ALA A 3 -16.14 -14.62 8.97
C ALA A 3 -15.02 -15.23 9.86
N HIS A 4 -13.92 -15.66 9.26
CA HIS A 4 -12.75 -16.16 9.98
C HIS A 4 -12.01 -15.01 10.69
N THR A 5 -11.87 -13.86 10.03
CA THR A 5 -11.30 -12.65 10.63
C THR A 5 -12.12 -12.17 11.83
N MET A 6 -13.46 -12.11 11.73
CA MET A 6 -14.31 -11.69 12.85
C MET A 6 -14.20 -12.63 14.04
N ARG A 7 -14.18 -13.96 13.81
CA ARG A 7 -13.99 -14.93 14.89
C ARG A 7 -12.65 -14.74 15.60
N ASN A 8 -11.58 -14.48 14.85
CA ASN A 8 -10.28 -14.21 15.44
C ASN A 8 -10.25 -12.91 16.24
N GLU A 9 -10.93 -11.87 15.75
CA GLU A 9 -11.07 -10.61 16.47
C GLU A 9 -11.87 -10.80 17.77
N GLU A 10 -12.99 -11.53 17.72
CA GLU A 10 -13.76 -11.90 18.91
C GLU A 10 -12.90 -12.64 19.94
N MET A 11 -12.08 -13.61 19.52
CA MET A 11 -11.15 -14.31 20.40
C MET A 11 -10.09 -13.38 21.01
N ILE A 12 -9.58 -12.42 20.25
CA ILE A 12 -8.63 -11.41 20.76
C ILE A 12 -9.31 -10.52 21.79
N PHE A 13 -10.55 -10.08 21.54
CA PHE A 13 -11.30 -9.23 22.45
C PHE A 13 -11.74 -9.97 23.72
N SER A 14 -12.04 -11.26 23.62
CA SER A 14 -12.40 -12.11 24.76
C SER A 14 -11.19 -12.56 25.58
N SER A 15 -9.97 -12.51 25.04
CA SER A 15 -8.76 -12.86 25.79
C SER A 15 -8.46 -11.85 26.91
N ASP A 16 -7.92 -12.28 28.06
CA ASP A 16 -7.55 -11.36 29.15
C ASP A 16 -6.17 -10.69 28.96
N ASP A 17 -5.47 -11.02 27.87
CA ASP A 17 -4.13 -10.54 27.58
C ASP A 17 -4.12 -9.07 27.14
N TYR A 18 -3.85 -8.16 28.09
CA TYR A 18 -3.75 -6.72 27.83
C TYR A 18 -2.74 -6.37 26.73
N GLU A 19 -1.59 -7.04 26.68
CA GLU A 19 -0.54 -6.77 25.70
C GLU A 19 -0.98 -7.06 24.26
N ILE A 20 -1.74 -8.15 24.05
CA ILE A 20 -2.28 -8.54 22.74
C ILE A 20 -3.31 -7.50 22.28
N LYS A 21 -4.22 -7.09 23.17
CA LYS A 21 -5.19 -6.02 22.88
C LYS A 21 -4.52 -4.70 22.57
N ALA A 22 -3.51 -4.31 23.35
CA ALA A 22 -2.78 -3.06 23.15
C ALA A 22 -2.08 -3.02 21.79
N GLU A 23 -1.40 -4.10 21.39
CA GLU A 23 -0.74 -4.18 20.08
C GLU A 23 -1.77 -4.19 18.94
N TYR A 24 -2.89 -4.90 19.09
CA TYR A 24 -3.99 -4.86 18.11
C TYR A 24 -4.52 -3.44 17.90
N PHE A 25 -4.86 -2.73 18.98
CA PHE A 25 -5.34 -1.35 18.88
C PHE A 25 -4.30 -0.40 18.31
N ARG A 26 -3.02 -0.61 18.61
CA ARG A 26 -1.91 0.16 18.03
C ARG A 26 -1.85 -0.02 16.51
N GLN A 27 -1.90 -1.26 16.03
CA GLN A 27 -1.89 -1.57 14.59
C GLN A 27 -3.16 -1.08 13.88
N ALA A 28 -4.32 -1.20 14.51
CA ALA A 28 -5.57 -0.66 13.97
C ALA A 28 -5.53 0.87 13.83
N LYS A 29 -5.02 1.58 14.83
CA LYS A 29 -4.80 3.04 14.76
C LYS A 29 -3.77 3.40 13.68
N TYR A 30 -2.71 2.62 13.55
CA TYR A 30 -1.71 2.80 12.51
C TYR A 30 -2.31 2.63 11.11
N CYS A 31 -3.02 1.53 10.85
CA CYS A 31 -3.75 1.27 9.61
C CYS A 31 -4.69 2.43 9.25
N ARG A 32 -5.49 2.91 10.22
CA ARG A 32 -6.37 4.05 10.03
C ARG A 32 -5.60 5.32 9.64
N LYS A 33 -4.49 5.64 10.30
CA LYS A 33 -3.67 6.81 9.98
C LYS A 33 -3.09 6.73 8.57
N VAL A 34 -2.55 5.57 8.18
CA VAL A 34 -1.98 5.35 6.84
C VAL A 34 -3.06 5.48 5.76
N ASN A 35 -4.24 4.89 5.97
CA ASN A 35 -5.35 5.01 5.02
C ASN A 35 -5.91 6.43 4.94
N ILE A 36 -5.99 7.16 6.05
CA ILE A 36 -6.38 8.59 6.04
C ILE A 36 -5.36 9.42 5.27
N LEU A 37 -4.05 9.18 5.48
CA LEU A 37 -2.99 9.87 4.74
C LEU A 37 -3.11 9.61 3.23
N GLN A 38 -3.32 8.35 2.85
CA GLN A 38 -3.44 7.92 1.46
C GLN A 38 -4.70 8.48 0.76
N CYS A 39 -5.84 8.43 1.43
CA CYS A 39 -7.10 8.98 0.92
C CYS A 39 -7.02 10.52 0.85
N GLY A 40 -6.44 11.15 1.88
CA GLY A 40 -6.24 12.60 1.95
C GLY A 40 -5.31 13.11 0.85
N SER A 41 -4.19 12.44 0.59
CA SER A 41 -3.27 12.81 -0.49
C SER A 41 -3.91 12.66 -1.88
N THR A 42 -4.66 11.58 -2.09
CA THR A 42 -5.38 11.33 -3.36
C THR A 42 -6.46 12.38 -3.58
N THR A 43 -7.24 12.70 -2.54
CA THR A 43 -8.28 13.74 -2.59
C THR A 43 -7.66 15.12 -2.85
N PHE A 44 -6.58 15.46 -2.15
CA PHE A 44 -5.88 16.72 -2.34
C PHE A 44 -5.40 16.89 -3.79
N SER A 45 -4.72 15.87 -4.35
CA SER A 45 -4.24 15.92 -5.74
C SER A 45 -5.39 15.98 -6.77
N CYS A 46 -6.51 15.31 -6.49
CA CYS A 46 -7.69 15.33 -7.34
C CYS A 46 -8.34 16.73 -7.36
N VAL A 47 -8.47 17.35 -6.18
CA VAL A 47 -9.03 18.69 -6.03
C VAL A 47 -8.13 19.73 -6.68
N THR A 48 -6.81 19.64 -6.55
CA THR A 48 -5.90 20.59 -7.20
C THR A 48 -5.97 20.49 -8.72
N PHE A 49 -6.00 19.27 -9.27
CA PHE A 49 -6.15 19.05 -10.71
C PHE A 49 -7.47 19.63 -11.23
N ALA A 50 -8.59 19.34 -10.55
CA ALA A 50 -9.90 19.86 -10.93
C ALA A 50 -9.99 21.39 -10.80
N ALA A 51 -9.44 21.97 -9.73
CA ALA A 51 -9.44 23.40 -9.48
C ALA A 51 -8.64 24.17 -10.54
N VAL A 52 -7.46 23.67 -10.95
CA VAL A 52 -6.67 24.33 -11.99
C VAL A 52 -7.40 24.32 -13.33
N ALA A 53 -8.02 23.22 -13.71
CA ALA A 53 -8.81 23.16 -14.95
C ALA A 53 -10.01 24.11 -14.92
N LEU A 54 -10.73 24.22 -13.79
CA LEU A 54 -11.80 25.19 -13.63
C LEU A 54 -11.30 26.64 -13.69
N ILE A 55 -10.16 26.96 -13.08
CA ILE A 55 -9.55 28.29 -13.17
C ILE A 55 -9.20 28.63 -14.63
N GLN A 56 -8.69 27.67 -15.40
CA GLN A 56 -8.43 27.87 -16.83
C GLN A 56 -9.73 28.10 -17.61
N LEU A 57 -10.83 27.42 -17.25
CA LEU A 57 -12.16 27.67 -17.83
C LEU A 57 -12.63 29.10 -17.61
N PHE A 58 -12.58 29.56 -16.37
CA PHE A 58 -13.09 30.89 -16.00
C PHE A 58 -12.23 32.03 -16.56
N LYS A 59 -10.97 31.75 -16.91
CA LYS A 59 -10.06 32.69 -17.57
C LYS A 59 -10.10 32.65 -19.10
N ALA A 60 -10.82 31.69 -19.69
CA ALA A 60 -10.90 31.58 -21.13
C ALA A 60 -11.88 32.64 -21.68
N ASP A 61 -11.34 33.64 -22.37
CA ASP A 61 -12.16 34.67 -23.05
C ASP A 61 -12.96 34.09 -24.24
N ASP A 62 -12.47 33.00 -24.86
CA ASP A 62 -13.14 32.29 -25.95
C ASP A 62 -13.11 30.76 -25.72
N MET A 63 -14.28 30.14 -25.78
CA MET A 63 -14.45 28.70 -25.61
C MET A 63 -13.93 27.87 -26.80
N SER A 64 -13.63 28.51 -27.93
CA SER A 64 -13.06 27.86 -29.11
C SER A 64 -11.68 27.23 -28.87
N ILE A 65 -10.98 27.66 -27.81
CA ILE A 65 -9.72 27.07 -27.34
C ILE A 65 -9.90 25.55 -27.08
N TYR A 66 -11.07 25.14 -26.60
CA TYR A 66 -11.36 23.74 -26.25
C TYR A 66 -11.65 22.84 -27.45
N LYS A 67 -11.68 23.37 -28.68
CA LYS A 67 -11.59 22.55 -29.90
C LYS A 67 -10.17 22.04 -30.17
N LYS A 68 -9.15 22.75 -29.67
CA LYS A 68 -7.72 22.42 -29.88
C LYS A 68 -7.06 21.85 -28.64
N GLN A 69 -7.55 22.19 -27.44
CA GLN A 69 -6.98 21.72 -26.18
C GLN A 69 -8.04 21.03 -25.31
N PRO A 70 -7.75 19.85 -24.75
CA PRO A 70 -8.71 19.16 -23.88
C PRO A 70 -8.89 19.90 -22.55
N PHE A 71 -10.12 19.87 -22.02
CA PHE A 71 -10.52 20.60 -20.80
C PHE A 71 -9.90 20.01 -19.50
N MET A 72 -9.62 18.71 -19.47
CA MET A 72 -8.89 18.00 -18.40
C MET A 72 -8.29 16.71 -18.96
N HIS A 73 -9.18 15.87 -19.49
CA HIS A 73 -8.86 14.64 -20.18
C HIS A 73 -9.25 14.77 -21.64
N ASP A 74 -8.49 14.12 -22.51
CA ASP A 74 -8.85 13.99 -23.91
C ASP A 74 -9.90 12.88 -24.04
N ILE A 75 -11.18 13.27 -23.95
CA ILE A 75 -12.32 12.36 -24.04
C ILE A 75 -13.02 12.62 -25.36
N TRP A 76 -13.25 11.56 -26.13
CA TRP A 76 -14.03 11.66 -27.35
C TRP A 76 -15.52 11.88 -27.04
N TYR A 77 -16.12 12.85 -27.71
CA TYR A 77 -17.54 13.16 -27.60
C TYR A 77 -18.25 13.03 -28.96
N PRO A 78 -19.50 12.52 -28.99
CA PRO A 78 -20.23 12.32 -30.24
C PRO A 78 -20.83 13.62 -30.82
N PHE A 79 -20.66 14.78 -30.17
CA PHE A 79 -21.18 16.07 -30.64
C PHE A 79 -20.14 16.86 -31.44
N LEU A 80 -20.55 17.39 -32.59
CA LEU A 80 -19.72 18.21 -33.49
C LEU A 80 -19.40 19.60 -32.93
N SER A 81 -20.25 20.15 -32.05
CA SER A 81 -20.05 21.47 -31.44
C SER A 81 -19.86 21.35 -29.92
N ILE A 82 -18.59 21.21 -29.53
CA ILE A 82 -18.12 21.13 -28.13
C ILE A 82 -18.43 22.45 -27.39
N GLU A 83 -18.30 23.58 -28.07
CA GLU A 83 -18.51 24.94 -27.53
C GLU A 83 -19.93 25.11 -26.96
N ASN A 84 -20.96 24.61 -27.65
CA ASN A 84 -22.35 24.75 -27.23
C ASN A 84 -22.72 23.82 -26.05
N HIS A 85 -21.92 22.79 -25.78
CA HIS A 85 -22.18 21.77 -24.77
C HIS A 85 -21.11 21.72 -23.67
N MET A 86 -20.36 22.81 -23.47
CA MET A 86 -19.28 22.87 -22.49
C MET A 86 -19.71 22.49 -21.07
N GLY A 87 -20.95 22.80 -20.65
CA GLY A 87 -21.46 22.36 -19.35
C GLY A 87 -21.49 20.83 -19.19
N VAL A 88 -21.85 20.09 -20.25
CA VAL A 88 -21.86 18.62 -20.26
C VAL A 88 -20.43 18.06 -20.25
N VAL A 89 -19.51 18.69 -20.99
CA VAL A 89 -18.09 18.32 -21.01
C VAL A 89 -17.49 18.46 -19.61
N VAL A 90 -17.72 19.60 -18.95
CA VAL A 90 -17.24 19.89 -17.59
C VAL A 90 -17.79 18.87 -16.60
N PHE A 91 -19.11 18.63 -16.62
CA PHE A 91 -19.76 17.66 -15.75
C PHE A 91 -19.20 16.25 -15.94
N THR A 92 -19.06 15.80 -17.18
CA THR A 92 -18.55 14.46 -17.50
C THR A 92 -17.10 14.27 -17.03
N ASN A 93 -16.22 15.26 -17.28
CA ASN A 93 -14.83 15.19 -16.83
C ASN A 93 -14.72 15.16 -15.30
N LEU A 94 -15.43 16.04 -14.60
CA LEU A 94 -15.44 16.06 -13.13
C LEU A 94 -15.98 14.76 -12.54
N PHE A 95 -17.01 14.18 -13.16
CA PHE A 95 -17.56 12.90 -12.74
C PHE A 95 -16.54 11.76 -12.90
N VAL A 96 -15.87 11.68 -14.07
CA VAL A 96 -14.82 10.67 -14.34
C VAL A 96 -13.65 10.80 -13.36
N VAL A 97 -13.18 12.02 -13.10
CA VAL A 97 -12.10 12.29 -12.16
C VAL A 97 -12.48 11.85 -10.74
N CYS A 98 -13.68 12.20 -10.29
CA CYS A 98 -14.19 11.81 -8.97
C CYS A 98 -14.31 10.29 -8.86
N GLN A 99 -14.91 9.64 -9.85
CA GLN A 99 -15.04 8.19 -9.91
C GLN A 99 -13.68 7.50 -9.86
N GLY A 100 -12.72 7.94 -10.68
CA GLY A 100 -11.36 7.41 -10.72
C GLY A 100 -10.64 7.55 -9.38
N ALA A 101 -10.74 8.72 -8.74
CA ALA A 101 -10.14 8.96 -7.44
C ALA A 101 -10.74 8.07 -6.33
N CYS A 102 -12.06 7.87 -6.34
CA CYS A 102 -12.75 6.99 -5.39
C CYS A 102 -12.34 5.52 -5.58
N PHE A 103 -12.34 5.01 -6.81
CA PHE A 103 -11.93 3.63 -7.09
C PHE A 103 -10.47 3.39 -6.71
N ASN A 104 -9.57 4.30 -7.12
CA ASN A 104 -8.16 4.21 -6.77
C ASN A 104 -7.96 4.17 -5.24
N SER A 105 -8.61 5.10 -4.52
CA SER A 105 -8.51 5.18 -3.07
C SER A 105 -9.05 3.92 -2.39
N ALA A 106 -10.18 3.39 -2.84
CA ALA A 106 -10.78 2.17 -2.28
C ALA A 106 -9.86 0.97 -2.47
N THR A 107 -9.34 0.78 -3.68
CA THR A 107 -8.42 -0.33 -4.02
C THR A 107 -7.13 -0.23 -3.21
N GLN A 108 -6.51 0.94 -3.15
CA GLN A 108 -5.27 1.17 -2.39
C GLN A 108 -5.46 0.95 -0.88
N CYS A 109 -6.52 1.52 -0.30
CA CYS A 109 -6.83 1.31 1.13
C CYS A 109 -7.08 -0.17 1.45
N THR A 110 -7.71 -0.90 0.54
CA THR A 110 -7.95 -2.35 0.71
C THR A 110 -6.64 -3.12 0.72
N PHE A 111 -5.74 -2.84 -0.23
CA PHE A 111 -4.43 -3.51 -0.28
C PHE A 111 -3.56 -3.18 0.93
N ILE A 112 -3.45 -1.90 1.30
CA ILE A 112 -2.74 -1.44 2.51
C ILE A 112 -3.32 -2.10 3.76
N GLY A 113 -4.65 -2.13 3.87
CA GLY A 113 -5.35 -2.77 4.98
C GLY A 113 -5.03 -4.26 5.11
N LEU A 114 -5.05 -5.02 4.01
CA LEU A 114 -4.70 -6.44 4.00
C LEU A 114 -3.22 -6.68 4.35
N MET A 115 -2.31 -5.83 3.87
CA MET A 115 -0.89 -5.93 4.19
C MET A 115 -0.62 -5.67 5.68
N ILE A 116 -1.19 -4.59 6.23
CA ILE A 116 -1.04 -4.26 7.65
C ILE A 116 -1.74 -5.30 8.54
N TYR A 117 -2.87 -5.85 8.10
CA TYR A 117 -3.53 -6.95 8.80
C TYR A 117 -2.62 -8.19 8.87
N SER A 118 -1.93 -8.52 7.77
CA SER A 118 -0.98 -9.64 7.72
C SER A 118 0.18 -9.44 8.70
N SER A 119 0.80 -8.26 8.67
CA SER A 119 1.92 -7.94 9.58
C SER A 119 1.48 -7.89 11.04
N MET A 120 0.28 -7.38 11.32
CA MET A 120 -0.32 -7.39 12.65
C MET A 120 -0.47 -8.82 13.18
N ARG A 121 -1.00 -9.76 12.40
CA ARG A 121 -1.13 -11.15 12.88
C ARG A 121 0.22 -11.81 13.17
N PHE A 122 1.26 -11.53 12.39
CA PHE A 122 2.61 -11.98 12.73
C PHE A 122 3.13 -11.39 14.04
N ARG A 123 2.87 -10.10 14.30
CA ARG A 123 3.22 -9.44 15.57
C ARG A 123 2.46 -10.04 16.77
N LEU A 124 1.18 -10.38 16.60
CA LEU A 124 0.42 -11.07 17.65
C LEU A 124 0.99 -12.46 17.92
N LEU A 125 1.30 -13.22 16.88
CA LEU A 125 1.92 -14.54 17.01
C LEU A 125 3.30 -14.44 17.69
N HIS A 126 4.09 -13.41 17.37
CA HIS A 126 5.35 -13.12 18.06
C HIS A 126 5.15 -12.98 19.58
N ILE A 127 4.14 -12.21 20.02
CA ILE A 127 3.84 -12.02 21.46
C ILE A 127 3.44 -13.36 22.10
N LYS A 128 2.56 -14.13 21.44
CA LYS A 128 2.12 -15.44 21.94
C LYS A 128 3.28 -16.43 22.10
N ILE A 129 4.17 -16.52 21.11
CA ILE A 129 5.36 -17.38 21.15
C ILE A 129 6.34 -16.90 22.21
N LYS A 130 6.55 -15.58 22.35
CA LYS A 130 7.46 -15.05 23.37
C LYS A 130 6.98 -15.38 24.80
N LYS A 131 5.66 -15.38 25.02
CA LYS A 131 5.03 -15.78 26.29
C LYS A 131 5.04 -17.29 26.53
N PHE A 132 5.39 -18.09 25.53
CA PHE A 132 5.41 -19.54 25.64
C PHE A 132 6.39 -20.00 26.73
N GLY A 133 5.88 -20.77 27.70
CA GLY A 133 6.66 -21.30 28.82
C GLY A 133 6.89 -20.34 30.00
N LEU A 134 6.29 -19.15 30.00
CA LEU A 134 6.28 -18.23 31.15
C LEU A 134 5.12 -18.50 32.12
N THR A 135 3.97 -18.96 31.59
CA THR A 135 2.83 -19.39 32.40
C THR A 135 2.91 -20.90 32.65
N PRO A 136 2.51 -21.39 33.85
CA PRO A 136 2.33 -22.82 34.08
C PRO A 136 1.20 -23.32 33.18
N GLN A 137 1.56 -24.11 32.17
CA GLN A 137 0.63 -24.64 31.18
C GLN A 137 0.27 -26.07 31.55
N GLU A 138 -1.04 -26.36 31.62
CA GLU A 138 -1.52 -27.74 31.84
C GLU A 138 -1.10 -28.68 30.70
N ASN A 139 -1.04 -28.18 29.46
CA ASN A 139 -0.61 -28.93 28.27
C ASN A 139 0.22 -28.07 27.30
N PRO A 140 1.56 -27.98 27.48
CA PRO A 140 2.42 -27.14 26.62
C PRO A 140 2.50 -27.64 25.17
N LEU A 141 2.28 -28.93 24.93
CA LEU A 141 2.26 -29.51 23.59
C LEU A 141 1.06 -29.04 22.76
N ALA A 142 -0.15 -29.11 23.33
CA ALA A 142 -1.37 -28.70 22.63
C ALA A 142 -1.34 -27.21 22.26
N LEU A 143 -0.85 -26.37 23.17
CA LEU A 143 -0.71 -24.93 22.91
C LEU A 143 0.36 -24.65 21.84
N LEU A 144 1.47 -25.40 21.83
CA LEU A 144 2.46 -25.28 20.76
C LEU A 144 1.89 -25.69 19.40
N GLU A 145 1.10 -26.77 19.35
CA GLU A 145 0.44 -27.19 18.11
C GLU A 145 -0.48 -26.10 17.57
N GLU A 146 -1.27 -25.43 18.43
CA GLU A 146 -2.11 -24.30 18.04
C GLU A 146 -1.28 -23.15 17.44
N LEU A 147 -0.17 -22.78 18.08
CA LEU A 147 0.74 -21.73 17.57
C LEU A 147 1.39 -22.11 16.24
N ILE A 148 1.72 -23.39 16.03
CA ILE A 148 2.26 -23.90 14.78
C ILE A 148 1.21 -23.82 13.67
N VAL A 149 -0.02 -24.23 13.94
CA VAL A 149 -1.13 -24.12 12.99
C VAL A 149 -1.38 -22.66 12.64
N GLU A 150 -1.43 -21.77 13.63
CA GLU A 150 -1.59 -20.33 13.38
C GLU A 150 -0.44 -19.77 12.53
N HIS A 151 0.80 -20.18 12.77
CA HIS A 151 1.94 -19.80 11.95
C HIS A 151 1.80 -20.29 10.49
N GLN A 152 1.42 -21.54 10.29
CA GLN A 152 1.22 -22.12 8.94
C GLN A 152 0.10 -21.42 8.18
N ASP A 153 -1.02 -21.14 8.85
CA ASP A 153 -2.15 -20.40 8.28
C ASP A 153 -1.72 -19.00 7.83
N LEU A 154 -0.85 -18.33 8.60
CA LEU A 154 -0.31 -17.02 8.23
C LEU A 154 0.61 -17.08 7.01
N LEU A 155 1.49 -18.07 6.96
CA LEU A 155 2.36 -18.29 5.80
C LEU A 155 1.51 -18.54 4.55
N GLN A 156 0.46 -19.37 4.66
CA GLN A 156 -0.44 -19.66 3.55
C GLN A 156 -1.29 -18.45 3.16
N PHE A 157 -1.73 -17.64 4.13
CA PHE A 157 -2.45 -16.39 3.90
C PHE A 157 -1.62 -15.43 3.04
N VAL A 158 -0.38 -15.14 3.44
CA VAL A 158 0.48 -14.21 2.70
C VAL A 158 0.87 -14.77 1.33
N LYS A 159 1.12 -16.09 1.24
CA LYS A 159 1.36 -16.74 -0.06
C LYS A 159 0.16 -16.57 -1.01
N THR A 160 -1.05 -16.80 -0.51
CA THR A 160 -2.29 -16.62 -1.28
C THR A 160 -2.50 -15.16 -1.66
N LEU A 161 -2.26 -14.23 -0.73
CA LEU A 161 -2.32 -12.80 -0.99
C LEU A 161 -1.36 -12.43 -2.13
N ASN A 162 -0.11 -12.88 -2.06
CA ASN A 162 0.89 -12.62 -3.10
C ASN A 162 0.48 -13.21 -4.46
N GLU A 163 0.07 -14.47 -4.51
CA GLU A 163 -0.32 -15.12 -5.77
C GLU A 163 -1.48 -14.40 -6.46
N ARG A 164 -2.41 -13.84 -5.70
CA ARG A 164 -3.57 -13.12 -6.22
C ARG A 164 -3.28 -11.67 -6.59
N THR A 165 -2.35 -11.01 -5.91
CA THR A 165 -2.10 -9.57 -6.09
C THR A 165 -0.81 -9.23 -6.84
N LYS A 166 0.13 -10.17 -7.01
CA LYS A 166 1.47 -9.90 -7.58
C LYS A 166 1.46 -9.17 -8.93
N TYR A 167 0.52 -9.50 -9.83
CA TYR A 167 0.43 -8.85 -11.13
C TYR A 167 -0.24 -7.47 -11.05
N VAL A 168 -1.25 -7.34 -10.18
CA VAL A 168 -1.91 -6.04 -9.94
C VAL A 168 -0.91 -5.08 -9.31
N MET A 169 -0.14 -5.53 -8.32
CA MET A 169 0.94 -4.75 -7.70
C MET A 169 2.00 -4.37 -8.73
N LEU A 170 2.40 -5.28 -9.62
CA LEU A 170 3.35 -4.96 -10.68
C LEU A 170 2.83 -3.83 -11.57
N LEU A 171 1.57 -3.92 -12.01
CA LEU A 171 0.94 -2.89 -12.83
C LEU A 171 0.89 -1.55 -12.09
N GLU A 172 0.52 -1.57 -10.82
CA GLU A 172 0.45 -0.40 -9.94
C GLU A 172 1.82 0.30 -9.83
N PHE A 173 2.90 -0.46 -9.59
CA PHE A 173 4.25 0.10 -9.54
C PHE A 173 4.69 0.69 -10.88
N LEU A 174 4.38 0.02 -11.99
CA LEU A 174 4.71 0.52 -13.33
C LEU A 174 3.96 1.81 -13.66
N LEU A 175 2.65 1.84 -13.40
CA LEU A 175 1.83 3.03 -13.62
C LEU A 175 2.33 4.20 -12.76
N ASN A 176 2.59 3.96 -11.47
CA ASN A 176 3.11 5.01 -10.58
C ASN A 176 4.51 5.49 -11.00
N ALA A 177 5.39 4.59 -11.49
CA ALA A 177 6.69 4.97 -12.01
C ALA A 177 6.60 5.84 -13.28
N VAL A 178 5.73 5.47 -14.23
CA VAL A 178 5.50 6.25 -15.46
C VAL A 178 4.85 7.59 -15.13
N SER A 179 3.86 7.62 -14.25
CA SER A 179 3.21 8.85 -13.79
C SER A 179 4.19 9.77 -13.08
N LEU A 180 5.08 9.24 -12.23
CA LEU A 180 6.13 10.01 -11.58
C LEU A 180 7.12 10.60 -12.61
N ALA A 181 7.58 9.79 -13.56
CA ALA A 181 8.47 10.26 -14.62
C ALA A 181 7.82 11.35 -15.49
N SER A 182 6.56 11.16 -15.87
CA SER A 182 5.78 12.16 -16.60
C SER A 182 5.61 13.46 -15.80
N GLY A 183 5.30 13.37 -14.50
CA GLY A 183 5.18 14.52 -13.62
C GLY A 183 6.48 15.31 -13.52
N LEU A 184 7.62 14.61 -13.36
CA LEU A 184 8.94 15.23 -13.34
C LEU A 184 9.31 15.92 -14.67
N LEU A 185 8.93 15.34 -15.82
CA LEU A 185 9.11 16.00 -17.13
C LEU A 185 8.24 17.26 -17.27
N GLN A 186 6.99 17.19 -16.84
CA GLN A 186 6.08 18.35 -16.86
C GLN A 186 6.58 19.48 -15.95
N LEU A 187 7.24 19.14 -14.84
CA LEU A 187 7.85 20.11 -13.93
C LEU A 187 8.92 20.95 -14.63
N VAL A 188 9.67 20.38 -15.57
CA VAL A 188 10.71 21.07 -16.34
C VAL A 188 10.11 22.00 -17.41
N MET A 189 8.96 21.63 -17.98
CA MET A 189 8.33 22.35 -19.10
C MET A 189 7.35 23.45 -18.65
N ILE A 190 7.38 23.81 -17.37
CA ILE A 190 6.31 24.58 -16.74
C ILE A 190 6.34 26.06 -17.10
N LYS A 191 5.15 26.65 -17.30
CA LYS A 191 5.01 28.06 -17.71
C LYS A 191 4.26 28.93 -16.71
N THR A 192 3.48 28.33 -15.80
CA THR A 192 2.60 29.08 -14.89
C THR A 192 2.65 28.52 -13.47
N ILE A 193 2.53 29.39 -12.47
CA ILE A 193 2.51 29.04 -11.05
C ILE A 193 1.35 28.10 -10.69
N THR A 194 0.19 28.24 -11.35
CA THR A 194 -0.98 27.35 -11.14
C THR A 194 -0.70 25.92 -11.58
N GLN A 195 -0.01 25.74 -12.71
CA GLN A 195 0.45 24.43 -13.18
C GLN A 195 1.47 23.83 -12.20
N LEU A 196 2.33 24.66 -11.61
CA LEU A 196 3.36 24.21 -10.65
C LEU A 196 2.73 23.53 -9.45
N PHE A 197 1.70 24.16 -8.88
CA PHE A 197 1.03 23.60 -7.72
C PHE A 197 0.37 22.25 -8.02
N SER A 198 -0.27 22.10 -9.19
CA SER A 198 -0.90 20.83 -9.59
C SER A 198 0.11 19.73 -9.85
N ILE A 199 1.19 20.04 -10.58
CA ILE A 199 2.24 19.05 -10.89
C ILE A 199 2.94 18.61 -9.60
N CYS A 200 3.28 19.55 -8.71
CA CYS A 200 3.84 19.22 -7.40
C CYS A 200 2.88 18.34 -6.57
N ALA A 201 1.58 18.63 -6.57
CA ALA A 201 0.60 17.80 -5.87
C ALA A 201 0.55 16.36 -6.41
N ILE A 202 0.60 16.18 -7.73
CA ILE A 202 0.64 14.85 -8.38
C ILE A 202 1.94 14.12 -8.04
N ILE A 203 3.09 14.78 -8.12
CA ILE A 203 4.39 14.17 -7.76
C ILE A 203 4.38 13.72 -6.30
N LEU A 204 3.90 14.57 -5.39
CA LEU A 204 3.80 14.24 -3.96
C LEU A 204 2.86 13.05 -3.72
N LEU A 205 1.72 13.00 -4.41
CA LEU A 205 0.81 11.85 -4.36
C LEU A 205 1.52 10.57 -4.78
N GLN A 206 2.21 10.59 -5.91
CA GLN A 206 2.90 9.43 -6.47
C GLN A 206 4.01 8.92 -5.54
N LEU A 207 4.77 9.84 -4.93
CA LEU A 207 5.75 9.49 -3.92
C LEU A 207 5.10 8.80 -2.72
N ILE A 208 4.02 9.39 -2.16
CA ILE A 208 3.29 8.82 -1.02
C ILE A 208 2.77 7.42 -1.37
N GLN A 209 2.15 7.23 -2.54
CA GLN A 209 1.63 5.95 -3.00
C GLN A 209 2.71 4.86 -3.05
N ILE A 210 3.82 5.13 -3.73
CA ILE A 210 4.93 4.18 -3.88
C ILE A 210 5.51 3.82 -2.50
N PHE A 211 5.77 4.83 -1.66
CA PHE A 211 6.37 4.59 -0.35
C PHE A 211 5.44 3.85 0.61
N VAL A 212 4.16 4.23 0.70
CA VAL A 212 3.19 3.58 1.60
C VAL A 212 2.97 2.12 1.22
N LEU A 213 2.84 1.83 -0.09
CA LEU A 213 2.71 0.46 -0.58
C LEU A 213 3.94 -0.39 -0.26
N ALA A 214 5.12 0.11 -0.61
CA ALA A 214 6.38 -0.59 -0.37
C ALA A 214 6.67 -0.79 1.13
N TRP A 215 6.34 0.20 1.95
CA TRP A 215 6.47 0.13 3.41
C TRP A 215 5.54 -0.94 3.99
N SER A 216 4.27 -0.95 3.59
CA SER A 216 3.28 -1.92 4.08
C SER A 216 3.68 -3.35 3.73
N ALA A 217 4.23 -3.57 2.53
CA ALA A 217 4.77 -4.88 2.13
C ALA A 217 6.03 -5.26 2.91
N ASN A 218 6.92 -4.30 3.16
CA ASN A 218 8.15 -4.51 3.93
C ASN A 218 7.85 -4.93 5.38
N GLU A 219 6.84 -4.31 6.00
CA GLU A 219 6.41 -4.64 7.36
C GLU A 219 5.99 -6.11 7.53
N ILE A 220 5.45 -6.75 6.49
CA ILE A 220 5.13 -8.19 6.52
C ILE A 220 6.41 -9.01 6.64
N SER A 221 7.41 -8.71 5.81
CA SER A 221 8.71 -9.39 5.82
C SER A 221 9.42 -9.23 7.17
N VAL A 222 9.41 -8.02 7.72
CA VAL A 222 10.01 -7.71 9.03
C VAL A 222 9.27 -8.44 10.16
N ALA A 223 7.94 -8.39 10.18
CA ALA A 223 7.13 -9.09 11.19
C ALA A 223 7.24 -10.61 11.08
N SER A 224 7.41 -11.16 9.88
CA SER A 224 7.65 -12.59 9.68
C SER A 224 8.98 -13.04 10.27
N LEU A 225 10.04 -12.23 10.13
CA LEU A 225 11.37 -12.56 10.65
C LEU A 225 11.42 -12.49 12.19
N SER A 226 10.67 -11.58 12.80
CA SER A 226 10.68 -11.41 14.26
C SER A 226 10.17 -12.64 15.01
N ILE A 227 9.49 -13.57 14.34
CA ILE A 227 9.07 -14.86 14.94
C ILE A 227 10.29 -15.69 15.36
N ALA A 228 11.37 -15.66 14.59
CA ALA A 228 12.60 -16.36 14.95
C ALA A 228 13.15 -15.83 16.30
N ASP A 229 13.12 -14.51 16.48
CA ASP A 229 13.55 -13.85 17.72
C ASP A 229 12.62 -14.20 18.90
N ALA A 230 11.30 -14.28 18.67
CA ALA A 230 10.35 -14.72 19.70
C ALA A 230 10.62 -16.16 20.16
N VAL A 231 10.87 -17.09 19.23
CA VAL A 231 11.19 -18.47 19.57
C VAL A 231 12.49 -18.52 20.38
N ALA A 232 13.53 -17.81 19.92
CA ALA A 232 14.84 -17.80 20.58
C ALA A 232 14.79 -17.23 22.01
N THR A 233 13.94 -16.24 22.26
CA THR A 233 13.77 -15.58 23.57
C THR A 233 12.71 -16.20 24.47
N SER A 234 11.92 -17.16 23.97
CA SER A 234 10.94 -17.91 24.76
C SER A 234 11.60 -18.81 25.80
N ASN A 235 10.84 -19.29 26.80
CA ASN A 235 11.38 -20.18 27.84
C ASN A 235 11.46 -21.65 27.35
N TRP A 236 12.11 -21.87 26.19
CA TRP A 236 12.17 -23.17 25.52
C TRP A 236 13.18 -24.15 26.15
N ILE A 237 14.17 -23.64 26.90
CA ILE A 237 15.23 -24.46 27.55
C ILE A 237 14.63 -25.39 28.63
N GLY A 238 13.62 -24.93 29.36
CA GLY A 238 12.94 -25.72 30.40
C GLY A 238 11.92 -26.73 29.87
N GLN A 239 11.65 -26.76 28.56
CA GLN A 239 10.56 -27.55 27.99
C GLN A 239 10.95 -29.00 27.70
N ALA A 240 9.92 -29.85 27.53
CA ALA A 240 10.08 -31.24 27.12
C ALA A 240 10.79 -31.37 25.76
N LEU A 241 11.47 -32.50 25.53
CA LEU A 241 12.26 -32.73 24.31
C LEU A 241 11.44 -32.58 23.03
N MET A 242 10.19 -33.03 23.03
CA MET A 242 9.30 -32.92 21.87
C MET A 242 8.96 -31.46 21.54
N VAL A 243 8.63 -30.65 22.56
CA VAL A 243 8.38 -29.20 22.43
C VAL A 243 9.60 -28.49 21.86
N LYS A 244 10.79 -28.81 22.37
CA LYS A 244 12.07 -28.25 21.88
C LYS A 244 12.30 -28.54 20.40
N LYS A 245 12.09 -29.80 19.97
CA LYS A 245 12.26 -30.20 18.57
C LYS A 245 11.30 -29.43 17.65
N LEU A 246 10.04 -29.29 18.04
CA LEU A 246 9.05 -28.55 17.27
C LEU A 246 9.36 -27.06 17.17
N LEU A 247 9.75 -26.41 18.29
CA LEU A 247 10.19 -25.01 18.28
C LEU A 247 11.41 -24.79 17.39
N LEU A 248 12.34 -25.74 17.34
CA LEU A 248 13.50 -25.67 16.46
C LEU A 248 13.10 -25.72 14.98
N ILE A 249 12.10 -26.51 14.61
CA ILE A 249 11.52 -26.51 13.26
C ILE A 249 10.90 -25.15 12.93
N VAL A 250 10.12 -24.57 13.86
CA VAL A 250 9.53 -23.22 13.69
C VAL A 250 10.63 -22.18 13.52
N LEU A 251 11.69 -22.24 14.32
CA LEU A 251 12.84 -21.34 14.24
C LEU A 251 13.52 -21.41 12.86
N MET A 252 13.82 -22.61 12.38
CA MET A 252 14.41 -22.81 11.05
C MET A 252 13.52 -22.25 9.94
N ARG A 253 12.19 -22.39 10.05
CA ARG A 253 11.26 -21.84 9.06
C ARG A 253 11.16 -20.31 9.15
N ALA A 254 11.12 -19.75 10.35
CA ALA A 254 10.94 -18.32 10.60
C ALA A 254 12.12 -17.46 10.13
N GLN A 255 13.31 -18.06 9.99
CA GLN A 255 14.49 -17.40 9.41
C GLN A 255 14.35 -17.06 7.92
N VAL A 256 13.40 -17.68 7.20
CA VAL A 256 13.12 -17.37 5.80
C VAL A 256 11.94 -16.38 5.74
N PRO A 257 12.18 -15.11 5.37
CA PRO A 257 11.15 -14.08 5.38
C PRO A 257 10.02 -14.42 4.40
N VAL A 258 8.80 -14.06 4.76
CA VAL A 258 7.67 -14.06 3.84
C VAL A 258 7.34 -12.63 3.46
N GLY A 259 7.35 -12.36 2.17
CA GLY A 259 7.09 -11.04 1.62
C GLY A 259 6.21 -11.10 0.37
N LEU A 260 5.83 -9.92 -0.10
CA LEU A 260 5.10 -9.75 -1.35
C LEU A 260 6.07 -9.47 -2.50
N THR A 261 5.73 -9.91 -3.70
CA THR A 261 6.52 -9.73 -4.91
C THR A 261 5.71 -8.99 -5.96
N ALA A 262 6.33 -8.05 -6.67
CA ALA A 262 5.75 -7.42 -7.84
C ALA A 262 6.06 -8.32 -9.06
N GLY A 263 5.07 -9.10 -9.47
CA GLY A 263 5.24 -10.13 -10.49
C GLY A 263 6.35 -11.14 -10.15
N PRO A 264 7.03 -11.71 -11.17
CA PRO A 264 8.21 -12.56 -10.98
C PRO A 264 9.52 -11.77 -10.81
N PHE A 265 9.48 -10.44 -10.74
CA PHE A 265 10.66 -9.59 -10.96
C PHE A 265 11.37 -9.19 -9.67
N PHE A 266 10.67 -8.64 -8.68
CA PHE A 266 11.30 -8.12 -7.47
C PHE A 266 10.41 -8.19 -6.22
N ASN A 267 11.05 -8.33 -5.06
CA ASN A 267 10.40 -8.30 -3.75
C ASN A 267 10.02 -6.86 -3.38
N MET A 268 8.76 -6.65 -3.01
CA MET A 268 8.26 -5.35 -2.59
C MET A 268 8.86 -4.96 -1.24
N SER A 269 9.72 -3.95 -1.27
CA SER A 269 10.41 -3.39 -0.10
C SER A 269 10.62 -1.90 -0.25
N THR A 270 10.93 -1.21 0.85
CA THR A 270 11.31 0.21 0.83
C THR A 270 12.52 0.48 -0.07
N VAL A 271 13.44 -0.48 -0.21
CA VAL A 271 14.56 -0.41 -1.16
C VAL A 271 14.06 -0.34 -2.61
N THR A 272 13.05 -1.13 -2.97
CA THR A 272 12.48 -1.08 -4.33
C THR A 272 11.76 0.24 -4.62
N ALA A 273 11.13 0.88 -3.63
CA ALA A 273 10.57 2.23 -3.78
C ALA A 273 11.67 3.26 -4.09
N VAL A 274 12.77 3.23 -3.34
CA VAL A 274 13.93 4.13 -3.58
C VAL A 274 14.55 3.87 -4.95
N ASN A 275 14.68 2.61 -5.37
CA ASN A 275 15.20 2.28 -6.69
C ASN A 275 14.29 2.76 -7.82
N THR A 276 12.98 2.70 -7.63
CA THR A 276 11.99 3.24 -8.58
C THR A 276 12.15 4.75 -8.73
N LEU A 277 12.32 5.48 -7.62
CA LEU A 277 12.58 6.91 -7.64
C LEU A 277 13.90 7.26 -8.36
N LYS A 278 14.97 6.51 -8.09
CA LYS A 278 16.25 6.68 -8.77
C LYS A 278 16.12 6.46 -10.28
N ALA A 279 15.40 5.41 -10.70
CA ALA A 279 15.16 5.11 -12.10
C ALA A 279 14.39 6.25 -12.80
N ALA A 280 13.33 6.78 -12.16
CA ALA A 280 12.58 7.92 -12.67
C ALA A 280 13.47 9.17 -12.83
N TYR A 281 14.32 9.47 -11.84
CA TYR A 281 15.26 10.58 -11.91
C TYR A 281 16.29 10.41 -13.03
N THR A 282 16.88 9.22 -13.17
CA THR A 282 17.85 8.92 -14.25
C THR A 282 17.20 9.06 -15.63
N TYR A 283 15.96 8.59 -15.78
CA TYR A 283 15.22 8.74 -17.04
C TYR A 283 15.00 10.22 -17.40
N VAL A 284 14.56 11.03 -16.43
CA VAL A 284 14.33 12.47 -16.63
C VAL A 284 15.64 13.19 -16.95
N SER A 285 16.73 12.88 -16.24
CA SER A 285 18.07 13.41 -16.51
C SER A 285 18.52 13.10 -17.94
N PHE A 286 18.34 11.86 -18.40
CA PHE A 286 18.67 11.45 -19.76
C PHE A 286 17.84 12.21 -20.80
N MET A 287 16.52 12.33 -20.59
CA MET A 287 15.64 13.10 -21.48
C MET A 287 16.03 14.57 -21.54
N MET A 288 16.30 15.20 -20.39
CA MET A 288 16.74 16.61 -20.36
C MET A 288 18.04 16.83 -21.14
N ARG A 289 19.00 15.90 -21.02
CA ARG A 289 20.26 15.99 -21.75
C ARG A 289 20.07 15.89 -23.27
N ASN A 290 19.15 15.05 -23.73
CA ASN A 290 18.85 14.94 -25.16
C ASN A 290 18.03 16.11 -25.71
N LEU A 291 17.25 16.80 -24.87
CA LEU A 291 16.51 18.02 -25.28
C LEU A 291 17.42 19.25 -25.41
N GLN A 292 18.64 19.21 -24.87
CA GLN A 292 19.63 20.30 -24.94
C GLN A 292 20.61 20.17 -26.11
N ASN A 293 20.63 19.03 -26.81
CA ASN A 293 21.45 18.77 -28.00
C ASN A 293 20.59 18.89 -29.27
#